data_AF-A0A7C1BDD4-F1
#
_entry.id   AF-A0A7C1BDD4-F1
#
_cell.length_a   1.000
_cell.length_b   1.000
_cell.length_c   1.000
_cell.angle_alpha   90.00
_cell.angle_beta   90.00
_cell.angle_gamma   90.00
#
_symmetry.space_group_name_H-M   'P 1'
#
loop_
_entity.id
_entity.type
_entity.pdbx_description
1 polymer ?
#
loop_
_entity_poly.entity_id
_entity_poly.type
_entity_poly.pdbx_seq_one_letter_code
_entity_poly.pdbx_strand_id
1 'polypeptide(L)'
;MKEEVIREPLWKIRLRLWMRSFKQNWELFREKKLALFGLGVIIFFAIFGALYPMYPVLMKNIFWKDQEDMFSAMKPYDPIIGYDPFIPGHPSPPSPRHPLGTDPLGRDILSQLMYSTPREFTLGITAA
;
A
#
# COMPACT_ATOMS: atom_id res chain seq x y z
N MET A 1 -22.61 -52.17 21.94
CA MET A 1 -21.86 -50.91 22.13
C MET A 1 -22.16 -50.04 20.91
N LYS A 2 -23.08 -49.08 21.03
CA LYS A 2 -23.45 -48.23 19.89
C LYS A 2 -22.28 -47.27 19.68
N GLU A 3 -21.57 -47.39 18.56
CA GLU A 3 -20.59 -46.37 18.17
C GLU A 3 -21.36 -45.07 17.92
N GLU A 4 -21.17 -44.12 18.82
CA GLU A 4 -21.69 -42.78 18.67
C GLU A 4 -20.86 -42.10 17.59
N VAL A 5 -21.32 -42.21 16.34
CA VAL A 5 -20.67 -41.56 15.19
C VAL A 5 -20.80 -40.05 15.41
N ILE A 6 -19.76 -39.44 15.97
CA ILE A 6 -19.66 -37.99 16.17
C ILE A 6 -19.69 -37.36 14.77
N ARG A 7 -20.87 -36.86 14.38
CA ARG A 7 -21.07 -36.15 13.12
C ARG A 7 -20.47 -34.76 13.23
N GLU A 8 -19.14 -34.66 13.12
CA GLU A 8 -18.51 -33.37 12.91
C GLU A 8 -18.87 -32.84 11.51
N PRO A 9 -19.21 -31.54 11.39
CA PRO A 9 -19.48 -30.96 10.09
C PRO A 9 -18.19 -30.89 9.27
N LEU A 10 -18.26 -31.32 8.00
CA LEU A 10 -17.10 -31.48 7.10
C LEU A 10 -16.25 -30.20 6.95
N TRP A 11 -16.84 -29.02 7.05
CA TRP A 11 -16.11 -27.75 6.97
C TRP A 11 -15.12 -27.58 8.12
N LYS A 12 -15.43 -28.06 9.33
CA LYS A 12 -14.51 -28.00 10.48
C LYS A 12 -13.30 -28.92 10.27
N ILE A 13 -13.53 -30.10 9.71
CA ILE A 13 -12.46 -31.06 9.39
C ILE A 13 -11.55 -30.47 8.31
N ARG A 14 -12.12 -29.93 7.23
CA ARG A 14 -11.37 -29.27 6.15
C ARG A 14 -10.57 -28.08 6.65
N LEU A 15 -11.17 -27.22 7.46
CA LEU A 15 -10.50 -26.06 8.05
C LEU A 15 -9.33 -26.50 8.93
N ARG A 16 -9.50 -27.52 9.76
CA ARG A 16 -8.44 -28.05 10.64
C ARG A 16 -7.26 -28.59 9.82
N LEU A 17 -7.54 -29.36 8.76
CA LEU A 17 -6.51 -29.90 7.86
C LEU A 17 -5.80 -28.78 7.10
N TRP A 18 -6.54 -27.80 6.59
CA TRP A 18 -5.98 -26.64 5.91
C TRP A 18 -5.06 -25.83 6.83
N MET A 19 -5.49 -25.53 8.06
CA MET A 19 -4.68 -24.83 9.06
C MET A 19 -3.39 -25.60 9.40
N ARG A 20 -3.47 -26.93 9.52
CA ARG A 20 -2.28 -27.77 9.76
C ARG A 20 -1.30 -27.69 8.61
N SER A 21 -1.79 -27.81 7.37
CA SER A 21 -0.97 -27.71 6.15
C SER A 21 -0.34 -26.32 6.02
N PHE A 22 -1.12 -25.26 6.26
CA PHE A 22 -0.62 -23.89 6.24
C PHE A 22 0.50 -23.68 7.26
N LYS A 23 0.34 -24.17 8.50
CA LYS A 23 1.37 -24.07 9.53
C LYS A 23 2.68 -24.76 9.12
N GLN A 24 2.59 -25.97 8.57
CA GLN A 24 3.75 -26.71 8.08
C GLN A 24 4.46 -25.97 6.93
N ASN A 25 3.71 -25.46 5.96
CA ASN A 25 4.26 -24.68 4.86
C ASN A 25 4.90 -23.38 5.34
N TRP A 26 4.31 -22.75 6.35
CA TRP A 26 4.84 -21.53 6.96
C TRP A 26 6.14 -21.77 7.71
N GLU A 27 6.28 -22.90 8.41
CA GLU A 27 7.53 -23.32 9.04
C GLU A 27 8.64 -23.47 7.98
N LEU A 28 8.37 -24.18 6.89
CA LEU A 28 9.30 -24.33 5.75
C LEU A 28 9.64 -22.99 5.08
N PHE A 29 8.65 -22.10 4.94
CA PHE A 29 8.83 -20.77 4.36
C PHE A 29 9.76 -19.91 5.21
N ARG A 30 9.59 -19.92 6.54
CA ARG A 30 10.40 -19.15 7.49
C ARG A 30 11.85 -19.60 7.58
N GLU A 31 12.14 -20.86 7.26
CA GLU A 31 13.52 -21.35 7.16
C GLU A 31 14.30 -20.67 6.03
N LYS A 32 13.61 -20.18 5.00
CA LYS A 32 14.23 -19.56 3.83
C LYS A 32 14.28 -18.03 3.99
N LYS A 33 15.48 -17.49 4.28
CA LYS A 33 15.72 -16.04 4.43
C LYS A 33 15.24 -15.20 3.23
N LEU A 34 15.46 -15.70 2.01
CA LEU A 34 15.01 -15.03 0.77
C LEU A 34 13.48 -14.91 0.71
N ALA A 35 12.77 -15.94 1.18
CA ALA A 35 11.31 -15.96 1.17
C ALA A 35 10.73 -14.94 2.15
N LEU A 36 11.32 -14.85 3.36
CA LEU A 36 10.98 -13.81 4.33
C LEU A 36 11.28 -12.39 3.83
N PHE A 37 12.40 -12.20 3.14
CA PHE A 37 12.73 -10.90 2.54
C PHE A 37 11.69 -10.48 1.50
N GLY A 38 11.35 -11.38 0.56
CA GLY A 38 10.32 -11.10 -0.44
C GLY A 38 8.97 -10.77 0.18
N LEU A 39 8.54 -11.53 1.20
CA LEU A 39 7.33 -11.22 1.95
C LEU A 39 7.39 -9.84 2.62
N GLY A 40 8.54 -9.48 3.20
CA GLY A 40 8.76 -8.15 3.78
C GLY A 40 8.58 -7.02 2.77
N VAL A 41 9.12 -7.18 1.56
CA VAL A 41 8.95 -6.21 0.46
C VAL A 41 7.49 -6.09 0.03
N ILE A 42 6.79 -7.21 -0.11
CA ILE A 42 5.35 -7.23 -0.46
C ILE A 42 4.53 -6.51 0.61
N ILE A 43 4.77 -6.81 1.89
CA ILE A 43 4.07 -6.15 3.01
C ILE A 43 4.38 -4.65 3.04
N PHE A 44 5.64 -4.26 2.83
CA PHE A 44 6.04 -2.86 2.76
C PHE A 44 5.24 -2.10 1.68
N PHE A 45 5.20 -2.60 0.45
CA PHE A 45 4.47 -1.93 -0.63
C PHE A 45 2.95 -1.99 -0.44
N ALA A 46 2.41 -3.07 0.12
CA ALA A 46 0.99 -3.14 0.47
C ALA A 46 0.60 -2.04 1.47
N ILE A 47 1.42 -1.84 2.52
CA ILE A 47 1.23 -0.76 3.48
C ILE A 47 1.42 0.61 2.81
N PHE A 48 2.47 0.76 2.00
CA PHE A 48 2.76 2.00 1.26
C PHE A 48 1.57 2.48 0.41
N GLY A 49 0.97 1.58 -0.37
CA GLY A 49 -0.23 1.90 -1.15
C GLY A 49 -1.47 2.13 -0.27
N ALA A 50 -1.66 1.34 0.79
CA ALA A 50 -2.79 1.49 1.70
C ALA A 50 -2.78 2.83 2.47
N LEU A 51 -1.61 3.40 2.72
CA LEU A 51 -1.45 4.70 3.37
C LEU A 51 -1.71 5.90 2.44
N TYR A 52 -1.87 5.69 1.13
CA TYR A 52 -2.10 6.77 0.16
C TYR A 52 -3.23 7.73 0.56
N PRO A 53 -4.45 7.29 0.96
CA PRO A 53 -5.53 8.21 1.29
C PRO A 53 -5.20 9.15 2.46
N MET A 54 -4.28 8.75 3.34
CA MET A 54 -3.84 9.56 4.47
C MET A 54 -2.75 10.58 4.10
N TYR A 55 -1.98 10.31 3.04
CA TYR A 55 -0.84 11.15 2.64
C TYR A 55 -1.24 12.59 2.30
N PRO A 56 -2.24 12.87 1.43
CA PRO A 56 -2.68 14.24 1.16
C PRO A 56 -3.19 14.96 2.41
N VAL A 57 -3.86 14.24 3.32
CA VAL A 57 -4.36 14.82 4.58
C VAL A 57 -3.22 15.22 5.50
N LEU A 58 -2.21 14.35 5.64
CA LEU A 58 -1.01 14.64 6.42
C LEU A 58 -0.29 15.85 5.86
N MET A 59 -0.05 15.87 4.55
CA MET A 59 0.68 16.96 3.91
C MET A 59 -0.09 18.28 3.93
N LYS A 60 -1.42 18.24 3.80
CA LYS A 60 -2.28 19.42 3.99
C LYS A 60 -2.02 20.07 5.35
N ASN A 61 -2.04 19.28 6.41
CA ASN A 61 -1.93 19.76 7.78
C ASN A 61 -0.51 20.23 8.16
N ILE A 62 0.52 19.76 7.46
CA ILE A 62 1.91 20.13 7.73
C ILE A 62 2.35 21.33 6.89
N PHE A 63 2.11 21.31 5.57
CA PHE A 63 2.68 22.28 4.62
C PHE A 63 1.68 23.27 4.02
N TRP A 64 0.37 23.01 4.16
CA TRP A 64 -0.69 23.82 3.54
C TRP A 64 -1.73 24.31 4.54
N LYS A 65 -1.41 24.26 5.85
CA LYS A 65 -2.32 24.62 6.94
C LYS A 65 -2.91 26.02 6.77
N ASP A 66 -2.10 26.97 6.33
CA ASP A 66 -2.49 28.38 6.21
C ASP A 66 -2.96 28.75 4.78
N GLN A 67 -3.08 27.77 3.87
CA GLN A 67 -3.38 27.96 2.45
C GLN A 67 -4.45 26.99 1.95
N GLU A 68 -5.53 26.83 2.72
CA GLU A 68 -6.57 25.84 2.46
C GLU A 68 -7.29 26.04 1.12
N ASP A 69 -7.52 27.29 0.72
CA ASP A 69 -8.13 27.63 -0.57
C ASP A 69 -7.26 27.15 -1.75
N MET A 70 -5.95 27.37 -1.66
CA MET A 70 -5.00 26.96 -2.69
C MET A 70 -4.83 25.44 -2.73
N PHE A 71 -4.80 24.78 -1.57
CA PHE A 71 -4.77 23.32 -1.50
C PHE A 71 -5.98 22.70 -2.20
N SER A 72 -7.17 23.27 -1.99
CA SER A 72 -8.42 22.78 -2.57
C SER A 72 -8.49 23.03 -4.09
N ALA A 73 -7.98 24.18 -4.55
CA ALA A 73 -7.96 24.54 -5.96
C ALA A 73 -6.92 23.74 -6.76
N MET A 74 -5.69 23.64 -6.25
CA MET A 74 -4.54 23.09 -6.99
C MET A 74 -4.29 21.60 -6.74
N LYS A 75 -4.88 21.05 -5.66
CA LYS A 75 -4.75 19.66 -5.24
C LYS A 75 -3.32 19.12 -5.35
N PRO A 76 -2.34 19.70 -4.65
CA PRO A 76 -0.91 19.49 -4.90
C PRO A 76 -0.44 18.03 -4.80
N TYR A 77 -1.16 17.20 -4.04
CA TYR A 77 -0.89 15.78 -3.85
C TYR A 77 -1.83 14.86 -4.63
N ASP A 78 -2.64 15.41 -5.55
CA ASP A 78 -3.39 14.60 -6.52
C ASP A 78 -2.42 14.09 -7.61
N PRO A 79 -2.35 12.77 -7.84
CA PRO A 79 -1.37 12.16 -8.72
C PRO A 79 -1.67 12.41 -10.21
N ILE A 80 -2.89 12.83 -10.56
CA ILE A 80 -3.33 13.02 -11.95
C ILE A 80 -3.32 14.50 -12.31
N ILE A 81 -3.93 15.34 -11.47
CA ILE A 81 -4.18 16.76 -11.78
C ILE A 81 -3.48 17.73 -10.83
N GLY A 82 -2.71 17.24 -9.86
CA GLY A 82 -2.10 18.07 -8.84
C GLY A 82 -1.00 18.99 -9.36
N TYR A 83 -0.89 20.16 -8.75
CA TYR A 83 0.14 21.14 -9.06
C TYR A 83 0.50 21.96 -7.81
N ASP A 84 1.78 22.28 -7.63
CA ASP A 84 2.23 23.19 -6.56
C ASP A 84 2.71 24.53 -7.15
N PRO A 85 1.92 25.63 -7.03
CA PRO A 85 2.30 26.92 -7.59
C PRO A 85 3.40 27.65 -6.82
N PHE A 86 3.79 27.18 -5.64
CA PHE A 86 4.82 27.83 -4.82
C PHE A 86 6.23 27.40 -5.18
N ILE A 87 6.37 26.42 -6.08
CA ILE A 87 7.65 25.94 -6.55
C ILE A 87 7.99 26.66 -7.87
N PRO A 88 9.11 27.40 -7.93
CA PRO A 88 9.42 28.25 -9.07
C PRO A 88 9.76 27.49 -10.36
N GLY A 89 10.05 26.18 -10.29
CA GLY A 89 10.39 25.38 -11.45
C GLY A 89 10.26 23.88 -11.23
N HIS A 90 9.86 23.19 -12.30
CA HIS A 90 9.69 21.74 -12.36
C HIS A 90 10.61 21.13 -13.44
N PRO A 91 11.13 19.92 -13.24
CA PRO A 91 11.00 19.08 -12.06
C PRO A 91 11.74 19.65 -10.84
N SER A 92 11.15 19.53 -9.66
CA SER A 92 11.78 19.96 -8.41
C SER A 92 12.55 18.81 -7.77
N PRO A 93 13.70 19.08 -7.11
CA PRO A 93 14.40 18.05 -6.34
C PRO A 93 13.55 17.58 -5.15
N PRO A 94 13.94 16.46 -4.52
CA PRO A 94 13.39 16.03 -3.23
C PRO A 94 13.40 17.15 -2.19
N SER A 95 12.28 17.32 -1.50
CA SER A 95 12.11 18.33 -0.44
C SER A 95 11.13 17.82 0.63
N PRO A 96 11.07 18.42 1.82
CA PRO A 96 10.06 18.02 2.81
C PRO A 96 8.62 18.13 2.30
N ARG A 97 8.32 19.12 1.46
CA ARG A 97 6.98 19.36 0.86
C ARG A 97 6.63 18.34 -0.22
N HIS A 98 7.65 17.85 -0.94
CA HIS A 98 7.58 16.80 -1.96
C HIS A 98 8.74 15.81 -1.75
N PRO A 99 8.58 14.76 -0.93
CA PRO A 99 9.69 13.92 -0.46
C PRO A 99 10.51 13.27 -1.57
N LEU A 100 9.90 13.02 -2.73
CA LEU A 100 10.59 12.50 -3.93
C LEU A 100 10.70 13.54 -5.05
N GLY A 101 10.33 14.79 -4.79
CA GLY A 101 10.28 15.86 -5.76
C GLY A 101 9.00 15.85 -6.61
N THR A 102 9.04 16.65 -7.67
CA THR A 102 7.94 16.78 -8.63
C THR A 102 8.41 16.37 -10.01
N ASP A 103 7.47 15.90 -10.83
CA ASP A 103 7.72 15.64 -12.24
C ASP A 103 7.77 16.95 -13.07
N PRO A 104 8.05 16.91 -14.39
CA PRO A 104 8.11 18.12 -15.22
C PRO A 104 6.80 18.93 -15.30
N LEU A 105 5.66 18.35 -14.93
CA LEU A 105 4.36 19.02 -14.89
C LEU A 105 4.02 19.57 -13.50
N GLY A 106 4.86 19.34 -12.49
CA GLY A 106 4.66 19.80 -11.12
C GLY A 106 3.83 18.89 -10.23
N ARG A 107 3.60 17.64 -10.64
CA ARG A 107 2.89 16.65 -9.83
C ARG A 107 3.84 15.98 -8.83
N ASP A 108 3.35 15.70 -7.64
CA ASP A 108 4.11 15.02 -6.58
C ASP A 108 4.42 13.55 -6.96
N ILE A 109 5.70 13.20 -7.07
CA ILE A 109 6.14 11.86 -7.48
C ILE A 109 5.76 10.81 -6.44
N LEU A 110 5.85 11.15 -5.14
CA LEU A 110 5.50 10.22 -4.07
C LEU A 110 4.01 9.85 -4.11
N SER A 111 3.13 10.83 -4.26
CA SER A 111 1.70 10.62 -4.50
C SER A 111 1.44 9.70 -5.69
N GLN A 112 2.12 9.91 -6.83
CA GLN A 112 1.94 9.07 -8.02
C GLN A 112 2.29 7.60 -7.76
N LEU A 113 3.40 7.36 -7.05
CA LEU A 113 3.84 6.01 -6.70
C LEU A 113 2.87 5.35 -5.70
N MET A 114 2.50 6.05 -4.62
CA MET A 114 1.55 5.55 -3.63
C MET A 114 0.18 5.25 -4.24
N TYR A 115 -0.30 6.10 -5.15
CA TYR A 115 -1.57 5.93 -5.84
C TYR A 115 -1.60 4.74 -6.79
N SER A 116 -0.48 4.50 -7.49
CA SER A 116 -0.37 3.39 -8.45
C SER A 116 -0.23 2.04 -7.76
N THR A 117 0.41 2.00 -6.58
CA THR A 117 0.78 0.76 -5.89
C THR A 117 -0.39 -0.22 -5.67
N PRO A 118 -1.57 0.16 -5.12
CA PRO A 118 -2.69 -0.78 -4.93
C PRO A 118 -3.22 -1.41 -6.22
N ARG A 119 -3.10 -0.70 -7.36
CA ARG A 119 -3.58 -1.16 -8.67
C ARG A 119 -2.69 -2.25 -9.22
N GLU A 120 -1.37 -2.06 -9.09
CA GLU A 120 -0.39 -3.07 -9.46
C GLU A 120 -0.53 -4.33 -8.61
N PHE A 121 -0.85 -4.18 -7.32
CA PHE A 121 -1.18 -5.33 -6.45
C PHE A 121 -2.44 -6.06 -6.91
N THR A 122 -3.49 -5.32 -7.27
CA THR A 122 -4.74 -5.92 -7.78
C THR A 122 -4.47 -6.69 -9.07
N LEU A 123 -3.68 -6.12 -9.99
CA LEU A 123 -3.25 -6.81 -11.20
C LEU A 123 -2.45 -8.07 -10.88
N GLY A 124 -1.47 -7.98 -9.98
CA GLY A 124 -0.63 -9.12 -9.58
C GLY A 124 -1.43 -10.26 -8.93
N ILE A 125 -2.40 -9.93 -8.08
CA ILE A 125 -3.28 -10.93 -7.43
C ILE A 125 -4.23 -11.57 -8.43
N THR A 126 -4.78 -10.79 -9.37
CA THR A 126 -5.74 -11.31 -10.36
C THR A 126 -5.08 -12.14 -11.46
N ALA A 127 -3.79 -11.93 -11.72
CA ALA A 127 -3.02 -12.69 -12.70
C ALA A 127 -2.45 -14.02 -12.19
N ALA A 128 -2.43 -14.23 -10.86
CA ALA A 128 -1.88 -15.43 -10.20
C ALA A 128 -2.89 -16.59 -10.17
#